data_AF-F7M1C3-F1
#
_entry.id   AF-F7M1C3-F1
#
_cell.length_a   1.000
_cell.length_b   1.000
_cell.length_c   1.000
_cell.angle_alpha   90.00
_cell.angle_beta   90.00
_cell.angle_gamma   90.00
#
_symmetry.space_group_name_H-M   'P 1'
#
loop_
_entity.id
_entity.type
_entity.pdbx_description
1 polymer ?
#
loop_
_entity_poly.entity_id
_entity_poly.type
_entity_poly.pdbx_seq_one_letter_code
_entity_poly.pdbx_strand_id
1 'polypeptide(L)'
;MPPGYDMLSTALLMPEDTEELALTLNGKRRKIKRSDFEVAMNGCSLEKKIMDNLFSKFIKVTDKWLEFIDISFLPQEMKQQYKLIITRKLDLL
;
A
#
# COMPACT_ATOMS: atom_id res chain seq x y z
N MET A 1 -7.53 6.32 -18.78
CA MET A 1 -6.61 5.17 -18.63
C MET A 1 -7.46 3.91 -18.52
N PRO A 2 -7.11 2.79 -19.18
CA PRO A 2 -7.80 1.52 -18.94
C PRO A 2 -7.68 1.13 -17.46
N PRO A 3 -8.60 0.31 -16.93
CA PRO A 3 -8.53 -0.15 -15.54
C PRO A 3 -7.24 -0.94 -15.30
N GLY A 4 -6.72 -0.86 -14.08
CA GLY A 4 -5.58 -1.67 -13.66
C GLY A 4 -6.00 -3.14 -13.58
N TYR A 5 -5.23 -4.01 -14.23
CA TYR A 5 -5.36 -5.46 -14.15
C TYR A 5 -4.15 -6.04 -13.41
N ASP A 6 -4.24 -7.30 -13.01
CA ASP A 6 -3.16 -8.02 -12.33
C ASP A 6 -2.74 -7.41 -10.97
N MET A 7 -3.75 -7.02 -10.17
CA MET A 7 -3.54 -6.56 -8.80
C MET A 7 -3.54 -7.77 -7.85
N LEU A 8 -2.35 -8.29 -7.56
CA LEU A 8 -2.14 -9.42 -6.65
C LEU A 8 -1.29 -8.97 -5.45
N SER A 9 -1.65 -9.42 -4.25
CA SER A 9 -0.86 -9.17 -3.04
C SER A 9 0.27 -10.20 -2.95
N THR A 10 1.42 -9.92 -3.59
CA THR A 10 2.59 -10.81 -3.54
C THR A 10 3.07 -11.01 -2.10
N ALA A 11 3.02 -9.98 -1.26
CA ALA A 11 3.37 -10.07 0.17
C ALA A 11 2.51 -11.07 0.97
N LEU A 12 1.29 -11.38 0.50
CA LEU A 12 0.44 -12.39 1.12
C LEU A 12 0.75 -13.81 0.61
N LEU A 13 1.11 -13.94 -0.66
CA LEU A 13 1.32 -15.24 -1.33
C LEU A 13 2.77 -15.73 -1.29
N MET A 14 3.72 -14.80 -1.18
CA MET A 14 5.16 -15.02 -1.28
C MET A 14 5.86 -14.25 -0.14
N PRO A 15 5.67 -14.66 1.13
CA PRO A 15 6.22 -13.95 2.29
C PRO A 15 7.76 -13.90 2.34
N GLU A 16 8.43 -14.79 1.61
CA GLU A 16 9.88 -14.80 1.40
C GLU A 16 10.37 -13.71 0.45
N ASP A 17 9.49 -13.18 -0.40
CA ASP A 17 9.83 -12.04 -1.24
C ASP A 17 9.91 -10.77 -0.39
N THR A 18 11.05 -10.13 -0.48
CA THR A 18 11.38 -8.92 0.28
C THR A 18 11.35 -7.67 -0.60
N GLU A 19 11.05 -7.79 -1.90
CA GLU A 19 10.75 -6.65 -2.76
C GLU A 19 9.39 -6.04 -2.44
N GLU A 20 9.37 -4.72 -2.20
CA GLU A 20 8.14 -4.00 -1.85
C GLU A 20 7.50 -3.31 -3.07
N LEU A 21 8.30 -2.98 -4.10
CA LEU A 21 7.88 -2.29 -5.32
C LEU A 21 8.57 -2.87 -6.56
N ALA A 22 7.80 -3.06 -7.65
CA ALA A 22 8.32 -3.49 -8.94
C ALA A 22 9.16 -2.39 -9.64
N LEU A 23 8.77 -1.12 -9.48
CA LEU A 23 9.51 0.04 -9.96
C LEU A 23 10.18 0.76 -8.80
N THR A 24 11.31 1.42 -9.08
CA THR A 24 12.03 2.19 -8.06
C THR A 24 11.24 3.45 -7.68
N LEU A 25 11.12 3.68 -6.38
CA LEU A 25 10.66 4.95 -5.82
C LEU A 25 11.86 5.62 -5.15
N ASN A 26 12.24 6.82 -5.61
CA ASN A 26 13.43 7.51 -5.10
C ASN A 26 14.70 6.63 -5.13
N GLY A 27 14.86 5.84 -6.20
CA GLY A 27 15.99 4.90 -6.37
C GLY A 27 15.93 3.63 -5.51
N LYS A 28 14.86 3.42 -4.72
CA LYS A 28 14.69 2.27 -3.81
C LYS A 28 13.57 1.34 -4.26
N ARG A 29 13.68 0.06 -3.95
CA ARG A 29 12.62 -0.97 -4.11
C ARG A 29 12.19 -1.64 -2.80
N ARG A 30 12.82 -1.28 -1.69
CA ARG A 30 12.66 -1.89 -0.37
C ARG A 30 12.84 -0.85 0.73
N LYS A 31 12.31 -1.13 1.93
CA LYS A 31 12.34 -0.24 3.09
C LYS A 31 11.78 1.15 2.76
N ILE A 32 10.72 1.17 1.95
CA ILE A 32 10.08 2.38 1.47
C ILE A 32 9.36 3.06 2.64
N LYS A 33 9.59 4.38 2.79
CA LYS A 33 8.93 5.20 3.81
C LYS A 33 8.08 6.30 3.18
N ARG A 34 7.20 6.92 3.98
CA ARG A 34 6.45 8.11 3.58
C ARG A 34 7.33 9.17 2.91
N SER A 35 8.52 9.44 3.45
CA SER A 35 9.44 10.44 2.88
C SER A 35 9.91 10.12 1.46
N ASP A 36 10.04 8.84 1.10
CA ASP A 36 10.40 8.44 -0.27
C ASP A 36 9.26 8.76 -1.26
N PHE A 37 7.99 8.61 -0.82
CA PHE A 37 6.82 9.04 -1.58
C PHE A 37 6.75 10.57 -1.71
N GLU A 38 7.01 11.31 -0.63
CA GLU A 38 7.03 12.77 -0.66
C GLU A 38 8.10 13.31 -1.61
N VAL A 39 9.31 12.73 -1.63
CA VAL A 39 10.37 13.11 -2.58
C VAL A 39 9.93 12.88 -4.02
N ALA A 40 9.36 11.71 -4.32
CA ALA A 40 8.89 11.39 -5.67
C ALA A 40 7.73 12.31 -6.11
N MET A 41 6.76 12.55 -5.23
CA MET A 41 5.62 13.42 -5.52
C MET A 41 6.03 14.89 -5.69
N ASN A 42 6.98 15.37 -4.89
CA ASN A 42 7.58 16.69 -5.08
C ASN A 42 8.29 16.79 -6.44
N GLY A 43 8.98 15.73 -6.87
CA GLY A 43 9.57 15.64 -8.22
C GLY A 43 8.53 15.74 -9.34
N CYS A 44 7.28 15.35 -9.07
CA CYS A 44 6.14 15.53 -9.95
C CYS A 44 5.39 16.86 -9.75
N SER A 45 5.93 17.80 -8.97
CA SER A 45 5.33 19.12 -8.68
C SER A 45 3.96 19.04 -7.98
N LEU A 46 3.72 18.00 -7.17
CA LEU A 46 2.51 17.91 -6.35
C LEU A 46 2.62 18.81 -5.11
N GLU A 47 1.59 19.60 -4.85
CA GLU A 47 1.52 20.43 -3.65
C GLU A 47 1.39 19.59 -2.37
N LYS A 48 1.98 20.08 -1.28
CA LYS A 48 1.90 19.43 0.04
C LYS A 48 0.48 19.11 0.48
N LYS A 49 -0.46 20.02 0.25
CA LYS A 49 -1.88 19.83 0.56
C LYS A 49 -2.48 18.63 -0.18
N ILE A 50 -2.07 18.39 -1.43
CA ILE A 50 -2.55 17.26 -2.23
C ILE A 50 -1.96 15.95 -1.68
N MET A 51 -0.66 15.93 -1.35
CA MET A 51 0.01 14.78 -0.74
C MET A 51 -0.63 14.39 0.60
N ASP A 52 -0.84 15.36 1.50
CA ASP A 52 -1.46 15.14 2.82
C ASP A 52 -2.90 14.62 2.69
N ASN A 53 -3.66 15.16 1.72
CA ASN A 53 -5.01 14.67 1.43
C ASN A 53 -5.00 13.23 0.89
N LEU A 54 -4.00 12.84 0.10
CA LEU A 54 -3.86 11.49 -0.43
C LEU A 54 -3.59 10.49 0.71
N PHE A 55 -2.61 10.78 1.57
CA PHE A 55 -2.33 9.94 2.74
C PHE A 55 -3.53 9.83 3.68
N SER A 56 -4.21 10.95 3.93
CA SER A 56 -5.42 10.97 4.76
C SER A 56 -6.55 10.11 4.19
N LYS A 57 -6.68 10.01 2.86
CA LYS A 57 -7.67 9.13 2.22
C LYS A 57 -7.36 7.66 2.48
N PHE A 58 -6.10 7.25 2.45
CA PHE A 58 -5.70 5.87 2.76
C PHE A 58 -6.07 5.48 4.20
N ILE A 59 -5.81 6.36 5.16
CA ILE A 59 -6.20 6.13 6.56
C ILE A 59 -7.72 5.98 6.66
N LYS A 60 -8.49 6.89 6.07
CA LYS A 60 -9.96 6.89 6.15
C LYS A 60 -10.64 5.69 5.47
N VAL A 61 -10.04 5.11 4.43
CA VAL A 61 -10.63 3.98 3.71
C VAL A 61 -10.27 2.63 4.34
N THR A 62 -9.36 2.62 5.31
CA THR A 62 -8.84 1.39 5.94
C THR A 62 -9.96 0.52 6.49
N ASP A 63 -10.92 1.11 7.21
CA ASP A 63 -12.03 0.35 7.81
C ASP A 63 -12.81 -0.44 6.74
N LYS A 64 -13.11 0.21 5.60
CA LYS A 64 -13.78 -0.45 4.47
C LYS A 64 -12.93 -1.55 3.85
N TRP A 65 -11.62 -1.40 3.79
CA TRP A 65 -10.74 -2.47 3.32
C TRP A 65 -10.76 -3.68 4.25
N LEU A 66 -10.76 -3.46 5.56
CA LEU A 66 -10.85 -4.54 6.54
C LEU A 66 -12.20 -5.27 6.45
N GLU A 67 -13.30 -4.54 6.28
CA GLU A 67 -14.63 -5.10 6.02
C GLU A 67 -14.66 -5.95 4.73
N PHE A 68 -14.07 -5.46 3.65
CA PHE A 68 -13.99 -6.20 2.39
C PHE A 68 -13.16 -7.48 2.50
N ILE A 69 -12.08 -7.46 3.29
CA ILE A 69 -11.30 -8.67 3.56
C ILE A 69 -12.16 -9.68 4.32
N ASP A 70 -12.97 -9.26 5.29
CA ASP A 70 -13.81 -10.17 6.06
C ASP A 70 -14.86 -10.90 5.21
N ILE A 71 -15.48 -10.20 4.25
CA ILE A 71 -16.46 -10.81 3.36
C ILE A 71 -15.84 -11.51 2.13
N SER A 72 -14.52 -11.45 1.97
CA SER A 72 -13.83 -12.10 0.85
C SER A 72 -13.83 -13.62 0.96
N PHE A 73 -13.51 -14.30 -0.15
CA PHE A 73 -13.38 -15.75 -0.24
C PHE A 73 -12.04 -16.30 0.28
N LEU A 74 -11.21 -15.46 0.90
CA LEU A 74 -9.93 -15.90 1.45
C LEU A 74 -10.14 -16.85 2.65
N PRO A 75 -9.25 -17.84 2.85
CA PRO A 75 -9.19 -18.59 4.10
C PRO A 75 -8.99 -17.66 5.31
N GLN A 76 -9.50 -18.06 6.47
CA GLN A 76 -9.49 -17.21 7.67
C GLN A 76 -8.07 -16.76 8.07
N GLU A 77 -7.08 -17.65 7.94
CA GLU A 77 -5.69 -17.33 8.22
C GLU A 77 -5.15 -16.25 7.25
N MET A 78 -5.44 -16.38 5.96
CA MET A 78 -5.03 -15.39 4.96
C MET A 78 -5.73 -14.05 5.16
N LYS A 79 -6.98 -14.02 5.63
CA LYS A 79 -7.66 -12.78 6.01
C LYS A 79 -6.90 -12.07 7.12
N GLN A 80 -6.51 -12.78 8.18
CA GLN A 80 -5.74 -12.22 9.30
C GLN A 80 -4.38 -11.70 8.85
N GLN A 81 -3.66 -12.47 8.04
CA GLN A 81 -2.38 -12.05 7.47
C GLN A 81 -2.52 -10.80 6.60
N TYR A 82 -3.57 -10.74 5.77
CA TYR A 82 -3.78 -9.60 4.89
C TYR A 82 -4.10 -8.32 5.67
N LYS A 83 -4.96 -8.42 6.70
CA LYS A 83 -5.22 -7.30 7.62
C LYS A 83 -3.93 -6.81 8.29
N LEU A 84 -3.09 -7.72 8.76
CA LEU A 84 -1.80 -7.39 9.36
C LEU A 84 -0.87 -6.67 8.38
N ILE A 85 -0.81 -7.11 7.12
CA ILE A 85 -0.03 -6.44 6.06
C ILE A 85 -0.52 -5.00 5.89
N ILE A 86 -1.84 -4.77 5.81
CA ILE A 86 -2.41 -3.43 5.67
C ILE A 86 -2.06 -2.56 6.87
N THR A 87 -2.31 -3.03 8.09
CA THR A 87 -2.00 -2.26 9.32
C THR A 87 -0.53 -1.86 9.37
N ARG A 88 0.40 -2.80 9.12
CA ARG A 88 1.84 -2.49 9.10
C ARG A 88 2.22 -1.45 8.06
N LYS A 89 1.58 -1.46 6.89
CA LYS A 89 1.84 -0.45 5.85
C LYS A 89 1.29 0.93 6.23
N LEU A 90 0.17 0.98 6.96
CA LEU A 90 -0.39 2.23 7.45
C LEU A 90 0.46 2.85 8.57
N ASP A 91 1.10 2.03 9.42
CA ASP A 91 2.03 2.52 10.45
C ASP A 91 3.27 3.21 9.86
N LEU A 92 3.56 2.98 8.57
CA LEU A 92 4.67 3.62 7.84
C LEU A 92 4.28 4.94 7.17
N LEU A 93 2.99 5.27 7.15
CA LEU A 93 2.44 6.49 6.54
C LEU A 93 2.50 7.70 7.45
#